data_AF-T1HEW1-F1
#
_entry.id   AF-T1HEW1-F1
#
_cell.length_a   1.000
_cell.length_b   1.000
_cell.length_c   1.000
_cell.angle_alpha   90.00
_cell.angle_beta   90.00
_cell.angle_gamma   90.00
#
_symmetry.space_group_name_H-M   'P 1'
#
loop_
_entity.id
_entity.type
_entity.pdbx_description
1 polymer ?
#
loop_
_entity_poly.entity_id
_entity_poly.type
_entity_poly.pdbx_seq_one_letter_code
_entity_poly.pdbx_strand_id
1 'polypeptide(L)'
;FFSGDWFVTHAKDGTESTLCRKYTTSVNSGGKSVVQYGYNRYGKERKVSCTQKNENSQAPYIFDCEVKEDEQTVLKYEVQKTILETDGNSALLYRCLQVGTQYIDTFLVLNRDAGGAVSQDVKNAISAQNVNFENLLTRTSYSCT
;
A
#
# COMPACT_ATOMS: atom_id res chain seq x y z
N PHE A 1 5.55 -7.77 8.25
CA PHE A 1 5.09 -6.95 7.10
C PHE A 1 6.25 -6.32 6.32
N PHE A 2 7.16 -5.55 6.94
CA PHE A 2 8.23 -4.77 6.26
C PHE A 2 9.43 -5.59 5.74
N SER A 3 9.15 -6.65 5.00
CA SER A 3 10.16 -7.43 4.29
C SER A 3 9.52 -8.10 3.08
N GLY A 4 10.18 -8.02 1.93
CA GLY A 4 9.77 -8.64 0.67
C GLY A 4 8.67 -7.88 -0.07
N ASP A 5 8.17 -8.53 -1.11
CA ASP A 5 7.15 -7.98 -2.01
C ASP A 5 5.73 -8.27 -1.52
N TRP A 6 4.83 -7.34 -1.82
CA TRP A 6 3.39 -7.40 -1.58
C TRP A 6 2.64 -6.86 -2.79
N PHE A 7 1.71 -7.62 -3.32
CA PHE A 7 0.82 -7.21 -4.39
C PHE A 7 -0.49 -6.71 -3.80
N VAL A 8 -0.98 -5.56 -4.26
CA VAL A 8 -2.36 -5.16 -3.97
C VAL A 8 -3.29 -6.10 -4.75
N THR A 9 -4.06 -6.90 -4.02
CA THR A 9 -5.03 -7.84 -4.61
C THR A 9 -6.43 -7.27 -4.58
N HIS A 10 -6.77 -6.51 -3.54
CA HIS A 10 -8.07 -5.85 -3.42
C HIS A 10 -7.95 -4.46 -2.83
N ALA A 11 -8.90 -3.59 -3.14
CA ALA A 11 -9.00 -2.25 -2.57
C ALA A 11 -10.45 -1.86 -2.34
N LYS A 12 -10.75 -1.19 -1.23
CA LYS A 12 -12.09 -0.61 -0.99
C LYS A 12 -12.37 0.48 -2.03
N ASP A 13 -11.39 1.36 -2.21
CA ASP A 13 -11.44 2.49 -3.12
C ASP A 13 -10.10 2.63 -3.84
N GLY A 14 -10.12 2.97 -5.13
CA GLY A 14 -8.90 3.19 -5.89
C GLY A 14 -9.08 3.17 -7.40
N THR A 15 -7.95 3.22 -8.09
CA THR A 15 -7.84 3.12 -9.55
C THR A 15 -7.08 1.86 -9.93
N GLU A 16 -7.03 1.54 -11.23
CA GLU A 16 -6.11 0.52 -11.78
C GLU A 16 -4.68 0.70 -11.24
N SER A 17 -4.16 1.93 -11.25
CA SER A 17 -2.85 2.26 -10.70
C SER A 17 -2.70 1.94 -9.21
N THR A 18 -3.80 1.82 -8.44
CA THR A 18 -3.77 1.37 -7.05
C THR A 18 -3.68 -0.15 -6.97
N LEU A 19 -4.55 -0.86 -7.69
CA LEU A 19 -4.61 -2.32 -7.69
C LEU A 19 -3.40 -2.98 -8.35
N CYS A 20 -2.77 -2.32 -9.31
CA CYS A 20 -1.60 -2.87 -9.99
C CYS A 20 -0.30 -2.71 -9.21
N ARG A 21 -0.29 -1.99 -8.08
CA ARG A 21 0.92 -1.79 -7.27
C ARG A 21 1.47 -3.11 -6.75
N LYS A 22 2.77 -3.27 -6.95
CA LYS A 22 3.64 -4.16 -6.18
C LYS A 22 4.45 -3.30 -5.23
N TYR A 23 4.21 -3.45 -3.94
CA TYR A 23 5.02 -2.84 -2.88
C TYR A 23 6.22 -3.74 -2.59
N THR A 24 7.42 -3.18 -2.71
CA THR A 24 8.63 -3.78 -2.13
C THR A 24 8.86 -3.13 -0.79
N THR A 25 8.89 -3.93 0.27
CA THR A 25 9.05 -3.46 1.64
C THR A 25 10.34 -3.97 2.25
N SER A 26 11.01 -3.13 3.03
CA SER A 26 12.27 -3.47 3.68
C SER A 26 12.49 -2.62 4.93
N VAL A 27 13.56 -2.92 5.66
CA VAL A 27 14.10 -2.07 6.72
C VAL A 27 15.49 -1.65 6.29
N ASN A 28 15.77 -0.35 6.30
CA ASN A 28 17.08 0.16 5.90
C ASN A 28 18.14 -0.01 7.01
N SER A 29 19.39 0.34 6.73
CA SER A 29 20.49 0.24 7.69
C SER A 29 20.31 1.07 8.97
N GLY A 30 19.45 2.11 8.92
CA GLY A 30 19.07 2.92 10.07
C GLY A 30 17.85 2.39 10.83
N GLY A 31 17.38 1.18 10.55
CA GLY A 31 16.23 0.57 11.23
C GLY A 31 14.87 1.12 10.81
N LYS A 32 14.80 1.98 9.78
CA LYS A 32 13.55 2.57 9.30
C LYS A 32 12.91 1.70 8.24
N SER A 33 11.58 1.51 8.36
CA SER A 33 10.80 0.82 7.34
C SER A 33 10.80 1.63 6.05
N VAL A 34 10.92 0.93 4.91
CA VAL A 34 10.90 1.51 3.57
C VAL A 34 9.82 0.78 2.75
N VAL A 35 9.05 1.55 1.98
CA VAL A 35 8.06 1.01 1.04
C VAL A 35 8.29 1.65 -0.33
N GLN A 36 8.53 0.83 -1.34
CA GLN A 36 8.78 1.26 -2.71
C GLN A 36 7.77 0.65 -3.67
N TYR A 37 7.40 1.39 -4.72
CA TYR A 37 6.57 0.89 -5.81
C TYR A 37 6.68 1.77 -7.05
N GLY A 38 6.35 1.19 -8.20
CA GLY A 38 6.19 1.90 -9.46
C GLY A 38 4.72 2.08 -9.84
N TYR A 39 4.44 3.09 -10.66
CA TYR A 39 3.20 3.18 -11.43
C TYR A 39 3.44 4.00 -12.71
N ASN A 40 2.68 3.72 -13.77
CA ASN A 40 2.65 4.56 -14.95
C ASN A 40 1.57 5.64 -14.79
N ARG A 41 1.88 6.89 -15.18
CA ARG A 41 0.88 7.94 -15.36
C ARG A 41 1.19 8.73 -16.63
N TYR A 42 0.23 8.80 -17.54
CA TYR A 42 0.37 9.48 -18.84
C TYR A 42 1.58 9.01 -19.66
N GLY A 43 1.85 7.71 -19.68
CA GLY A 43 2.97 7.12 -20.41
C GLY A 43 4.32 7.25 -19.70
N LYS A 44 4.38 7.94 -18.56
CA LYS A 44 5.63 8.11 -17.79
C LYS A 44 5.67 7.19 -16.58
N GLU A 45 6.79 6.50 -16.43
CA GLU A 45 7.06 5.70 -15.23
C GLU A 45 7.35 6.62 -14.05
N ARG A 46 6.72 6.32 -12.91
CA ARG A 46 6.99 6.99 -11.65
C ARG A 46 7.34 5.99 -10.58
N LYS A 47 8.44 6.27 -9.88
CA LYS A 47 8.93 5.46 -8.78
C LYS A 47 8.67 6.19 -7.48
N VAL A 48 8.01 5.52 -6.55
CA VAL A 48 7.74 6.03 -5.22
C VAL A 48 8.66 5.34 -4.25
N SER A 49 9.32 6.13 -3.40
CA SER A 49 10.08 5.63 -2.26
C SER A 49 9.59 6.34 -1.00
N CYS A 50 9.04 5.56 -0.07
CA CYS A 50 8.52 6.03 1.20
C CYS A 50 9.40 5.53 2.33
N THR A 51 9.93 6.43 3.16
CA THR A 51 10.72 6.08 4.34
C THR A 51 9.96 6.45 5.59
N GLN A 52 9.95 5.55 6.58
CA GLN A 52 9.30 5.80 7.85
C GLN A 52 9.92 7.04 8.53
N LYS A 53 9.06 7.99 8.87
CA LYS A 53 9.39 9.26 9.50
C LYS A 53 9.43 9.13 11.02
N ASN A 54 8.38 8.55 11.59
CA ASN A 54 8.26 8.41 13.04
C ASN A 54 9.05 7.21 13.56
N GLU A 55 9.73 7.36 14.69
CA GLU A 55 10.42 6.25 15.38
C GLU A 55 9.46 5.34 16.15
N ASN A 56 8.16 5.63 16.07
CA ASN A 56 7.15 4.86 16.79
C ASN A 56 7.03 3.45 16.20
N SER A 57 7.10 2.44 17.07
CA SER A 57 6.82 1.05 16.68
C SER A 57 5.32 0.77 16.58
N GLN A 58 4.49 1.68 17.12
CA GLN A 58 3.03 1.58 17.12
C GLN A 58 2.40 2.37 15.97
N ALA A 59 1.29 1.82 15.45
CA ALA A 59 0.52 2.42 14.39
C ALA A 59 -0.16 3.74 14.81
N PRO A 60 -0.37 4.69 13.88
CA PRO A 60 -0.01 4.59 12.47
C PRO A 60 1.49 4.80 12.24
N TYR A 61 2.05 4.07 11.28
CA TYR A 61 3.36 4.34 10.71
C TYR A 61 3.23 5.54 9.77
N ILE A 62 4.03 6.58 10.01
CA ILE A 62 4.05 7.79 9.19
C ILE A 62 5.23 7.67 8.23
N PHE A 63 4.96 7.86 6.94
CA PHE A 63 5.98 7.78 5.89
C PHE A 63 6.11 9.10 5.15
N ASP A 64 7.35 9.56 4.99
CA ASP A 64 7.69 10.59 4.01
C ASP A 64 7.97 9.89 2.67
N CYS A 65 7.22 10.26 1.64
CA CYS A 65 7.29 9.67 0.32
C CYS A 65 7.80 10.67 -0.71
N GLU A 66 8.71 10.19 -1.55
CA GLU A 66 9.18 10.91 -2.74
C GLU A 66 8.74 10.17 -3.99
N VAL A 67 8.19 10.92 -4.96
CA VAL A 67 7.90 10.43 -6.30
C VAL A 67 8.98 10.95 -7.23
N LYS A 68 9.65 10.02 -7.90
CA LYS A 68 10.58 10.30 -8.97
C LYS A 68 9.94 10.02 -10.32
N GLU A 69 10.12 10.95 -11.25
CA GLU A 69 9.93 10.76 -12.68
C GLU A 69 11.33 10.90 -13.28
N ASP A 70 11.84 9.85 -13.92
CA ASP A 70 13.26 9.68 -14.20
C ASP A 70 14.12 9.83 -12.92
N GLU A 71 15.13 10.71 -12.94
CA GLU A 71 15.98 11.00 -11.77
C GLU A 71 15.52 12.21 -10.95
N GLN A 72 14.43 12.87 -11.35
CA GLN A 72 13.94 14.09 -10.70
C GLN A 72 12.80 13.80 -9.73
N THR A 73 12.91 14.34 -8.51
CA THR A 73 11.81 14.30 -7.55
C THR A 73 10.74 15.32 -7.96
N VAL A 74 9.57 14.83 -8.36
CA VAL A 74 8.46 15.64 -8.86
C VAL A 74 7.36 15.88 -7.81
N LEU A 75 7.31 15.08 -6.75
CA LEU A 75 6.34 15.23 -5.67
C LEU A 75 6.91 14.68 -4.36
N LYS A 76 6.62 15.36 -3.25
CA LYS A 76 6.80 14.85 -1.89
C LYS A 76 5.48 14.90 -1.15
N TYR A 77 5.19 13.89 -0.35
CA TYR A 77 3.97 13.84 0.46
C TYR A 77 4.16 12.93 1.67
N GLU A 78 3.32 13.13 2.69
CA GLU A 78 3.24 12.24 3.84
C GLU A 78 2.05 11.29 3.69
N VAL A 79 2.22 10.04 4.13
CA VAL A 79 1.14 9.07 4.18
C VAL A 79 1.20 8.27 5.48
N GLN A 80 0.04 8.04 6.07
CA GLN A 80 -0.11 7.20 7.25
C GLN A 80 -0.55 5.80 6.84
N LYS A 81 0.05 4.80 7.47
CA LYS A 81 -0.20 3.38 7.21
C LYS A 81 -0.39 2.62 8.51
N THR A 82 -1.46 1.84 8.58
CA THR A 82 -1.72 0.92 9.69
C THR A 82 -1.91 -0.47 9.13
N ILE A 83 -1.07 -1.41 9.56
CA ILE A 83 -1.24 -2.83 9.26
C ILE A 83 -2.22 -3.37 10.29
N LEU A 84 -3.45 -3.64 9.87
CA LEU A 84 -4.53 -4.05 10.77
C LEU A 84 -4.51 -5.54 11.04
N GLU A 85 -4.09 -6.34 10.06
CA GLU A 85 -3.96 -7.79 10.16
C GLU A 85 -2.91 -8.28 9.16
N THR A 86 -2.14 -9.31 9.52
CA THR A 86 -1.28 -10.04 8.59
C THR A 86 -0.88 -11.41 9.15
N ASP A 87 -1.00 -12.44 8.31
CA ASP A 87 -0.54 -13.81 8.62
C ASP A 87 0.85 -14.10 8.00
N GLY A 88 1.51 -13.09 7.42
CA GLY A 88 2.76 -13.22 6.67
C GLY A 88 2.60 -13.42 5.15
N ASN A 89 1.48 -13.97 4.69
CA ASN A 89 1.13 -14.21 3.28
C ASN A 89 0.06 -13.26 2.73
N SER A 90 -0.91 -12.90 3.56
CA SER A 90 -1.94 -11.90 3.32
C SER A 90 -1.81 -10.76 4.33
N ALA A 91 -2.29 -9.57 3.99
CA ALA A 91 -2.35 -8.46 4.92
C ALA A 91 -3.51 -7.50 4.61
N LEU A 92 -4.07 -6.90 5.67
CA LEU A 92 -4.95 -5.74 5.59
C LEU A 92 -4.16 -4.49 5.95
N LEU A 93 -4.04 -3.57 5.00
CA LEU A 93 -3.39 -2.28 5.18
C LEU A 93 -4.44 -1.16 5.07
N TYR A 94 -4.60 -0.40 6.14
CA TYR A 94 -5.26 0.90 6.09
C TYR A 94 -4.25 1.97 5.70
N ARG A 95 -4.60 2.80 4.71
CA ARG A 95 -3.80 3.92 4.23
C ARG A 95 -4.61 5.21 4.35
N CYS A 96 -4.03 6.23 4.97
CA CYS A 96 -4.59 7.59 4.99
C CYS A 96 -3.59 8.55 4.34
N LEU A 97 -3.97 9.12 3.20
CA LEU A 97 -3.16 10.05 2.42
C LEU A 97 -3.69 11.47 2.58
N GLN A 98 -2.83 12.41 2.96
CA GLN A 98 -3.20 13.82 2.96
C GLN A 98 -3.06 14.43 1.55
N VAL A 99 -4.12 15.06 1.06
CA VAL A 99 -4.14 15.80 -0.21
C VAL A 99 -4.69 17.20 0.07
N GLY A 100 -3.80 18.19 0.16
CA GLY A 100 -4.16 19.53 0.60
C GLY A 100 -4.70 19.52 2.03
N THR A 101 -5.95 19.97 2.21
CA THR A 101 -6.65 19.96 3.51
C THR A 101 -7.52 18.72 3.73
N GLN A 102 -7.60 17.82 2.75
CA GLN A 102 -8.41 16.61 2.81
C GLN A 102 -7.55 15.38 3.09
N TYR A 103 -8.17 14.38 3.71
CA TYR A 103 -7.60 13.05 3.88
C TYR A 103 -8.37 12.06 3.04
N ILE A 104 -7.63 11.23 2.30
CA ILE A 104 -8.17 10.13 1.51
C ILE A 104 -7.73 8.84 2.18
N ASP A 105 -8.68 8.19 2.85
CA ASP A 105 -8.50 6.87 3.41
C ASP A 105 -8.83 5.77 2.40
N THR A 106 -8.18 4.61 2.53
CA THR A 106 -8.53 3.39 1.80
C THR A 106 -8.04 2.17 2.54
N PHE A 107 -8.76 1.06 2.39
CA PHE A 107 -8.31 -0.26 2.78
C PHE A 107 -7.75 -0.99 1.57
N LEU A 108 -6.55 -1.55 1.74
CA LEU A 108 -5.86 -2.35 0.74
C LEU A 108 -5.66 -3.75 1.31
N VAL A 109 -6.08 -4.75 0.55
CA VAL A 109 -5.71 -6.14 0.81
C VAL A 109 -4.49 -6.46 -0.03
N LEU A 110 -3.48 -6.99 0.64
CA LEU A 110 -2.19 -7.33 0.07
C LEU A 110 -1.98 -8.84 0.16
N ASN A 111 -1.26 -9.39 -0.81
CA ASN A 111 -0.79 -10.78 -0.77
C ASN A 111 0.64 -10.88 -1.30
N ARG A 112 1.39 -11.89 -0.85
CA ARG A 112 2.74 -12.19 -1.35
C ARG A 112 2.74 -12.67 -2.80
N ASP A 113 1.64 -13.27 -3.25
CA ASP A 113 1.38 -13.65 -4.64
C ASP A 113 0.24 -12.79 -5.22
N ALA A 114 0.40 -12.33 -6.45
CA ALA A 114 -0.57 -11.47 -7.13
C ALA A 114 -1.95 -12.14 -7.31
N GLY A 115 -1.97 -13.47 -7.42
CA GLY A 115 -3.17 -14.30 -7.47
C GLY A 115 -3.44 -15.09 -6.19
N GLY A 116 -2.72 -14.80 -5.10
CA GLY A 116 -2.77 -15.56 -3.87
C GLY A 116 -4.12 -15.45 -3.16
N ALA A 117 -4.55 -16.54 -2.55
CA ALA A 117 -5.77 -16.56 -1.74
C ALA A 117 -5.63 -15.66 -0.49
N VAL A 118 -6.64 -14.85 -0.23
CA VAL A 118 -6.72 -14.01 0.98
C VAL A 118 -7.19 -14.87 2.15
N SER A 119 -6.46 -14.85 3.25
CA SER A 119 -6.80 -15.63 4.44
C SER A 119 -8.07 -15.15 5.15
N GLN A 120 -8.67 -16.06 5.91
CA GLN A 120 -9.90 -15.77 6.63
C GLN A 120 -9.70 -14.69 7.70
N ASP A 121 -8.53 -14.63 8.35
CA ASP A 121 -8.21 -13.60 9.35
C ASP A 121 -8.23 -12.20 8.74
N VAL A 122 -7.64 -12.03 7.55
CA VAL A 122 -7.68 -10.75 6.82
C VAL A 122 -9.11 -10.40 6.38
N LYS A 123 -9.91 -11.39 5.95
CA LYS A 123 -11.34 -11.18 5.61
C LYS A 123 -12.18 -10.80 6.83
N ASN A 124 -11.90 -11.39 7.98
CA ASN A 124 -12.56 -11.05 9.24
C ASN A 124 -12.16 -9.64 9.70
N ALA A 125 -10.86 -9.32 9.62
CA ALA A 125 -10.33 -8.01 10.00
C ALA A 125 -10.94 -6.88 9.18
N ILE A 126 -11.15 -7.07 7.87
CA ILE A 126 -11.80 -6.04 7.04
C ILE A 126 -13.30 -5.94 7.32
N SER A 127 -13.97 -7.06 7.58
CA SER A 127 -15.38 -7.09 7.97
C SER A 127 -15.61 -6.34 9.30
N ALA A 128 -14.67 -6.42 10.24
CA ALA A 128 -14.67 -5.65 11.49
C ALA A 128 -14.56 -4.13 11.28
N GLN A 129 -14.15 -3.67 10.09
CA GLN A 129 -14.16 -2.27 9.69
C GLN A 129 -15.48 -1.86 8.99
N ASN A 130 -16.52 -2.70 9.05
CA ASN A 130 -17.79 -2.54 8.33
C ASN A 130 -17.63 -2.49 6.81
N VAL A 131 -16.61 -3.17 6.26
CA VAL A 131 -16.37 -3.28 4.83
C VAL A 131 -16.52 -4.73 4.40
N ASN A 132 -17.44 -5.00 3.47
CA ASN A 132 -17.62 -6.34 2.92
C ASN A 132 -16.49 -6.66 1.93
N PHE A 133 -15.73 -7.73 2.19
CA PHE A 133 -14.63 -8.19 1.34
C PHE A 133 -15.07 -8.46 -0.11
N GLU A 134 -16.27 -9.01 -0.32
CA GLU A 134 -16.78 -9.34 -1.65
C GLU A 134 -17.12 -8.09 -2.50
N ASN A 135 -17.25 -6.93 -1.86
CA ASN A 135 -17.52 -5.66 -2.54
C ASN A 135 -16.24 -4.89 -2.91
N LEU A 136 -15.07 -5.41 -2.58
CA LEU A 136 -13.80 -4.74 -2.91
C LEU A 136 -13.52 -4.83 -4.41
N LEU A 137 -12.87 -3.79 -4.94
CA LEU A 137 -12.29 -3.85 -6.27
C LEU A 137 -11.18 -4.90 -6.28
N THR A 138 -11.09 -5.69 -7.35
CA THR A 138 -10.12 -6.79 -7.46
C THR A 138 -9.02 -6.45 -8.46
N ARG A 139 -7.79 -6.92 -8.21
CA ARG A 139 -6.66 -6.78 -9.13
C ARG A 139 -6.96 -7.40 -10.49
N THR A 140 -7.69 -8.50 -10.52
CA THR A 140 -8.10 -9.23 -11.73
C THR A 140 -9.11 -8.46 -12.58
N SER A 141 -9.71 -7.38 -12.07
CA SER A 141 -10.55 -6.49 -12.87
C SER A 141 -9.74 -5.62 -13.85
N TYR A 142 -8.41 -5.65 -13.77
CA TYR A 142 -7.51 -4.82 -14.59
C TYR A 142 -6.34 -5.63 -15.17
N SER A 143 -5.80 -5.16 -16.29
CA SER A 143 -4.62 -5.74 -16.93
C SER A 143 -3.35 -5.13 -16.34
N CYS A 144 -2.96 -5.61 -15.16
CA CYS A 144 -1.72 -5.18 -14.52
C CYS A 144 -0.51 -5.75 -15.28
N THR A 145 0.07 -4.92 -16.15
CA THR A 145 1.34 -5.17 -16.85
C THR A 145 2.55 -4.91 -15.98
#